data_AF-A0A3P6A2G8-F1
#
_entry.id   AF-A0A3P6A2G8-F1
#
_cell.length_a   1.000
_cell.length_b   1.000
_cell.length_c   1.000
_cell.angle_alpha   90.00
_cell.angle_beta   90.00
_cell.angle_gamma   90.00
#
_symmetry.space_group_name_H-M   'P 1'
#
loop_
_entity.id
_entity.type
_entity.pdbx_description
1 polymer ?
#
loop_
_entity_poly.entity_id
_entity_poly.type
_entity_poly.pdbx_seq_one_letter_code
_entity_poly.pdbx_strand_id
1 'polypeptide(L)'
;MRRFDPYRPIIGDPAVFLKNESAFMPPQNFYRIEDNFLKRQAAIHRLVENKKTTSDVFVPYLAMCYFDLCLPHHGSLLMRDNMSDEIEFLAKTCLSLAQTVRKSGVEKLKTPLVRKTLSVGERLVVDILAEKLAVVSPLAFAQYHSLCFHEDLPLAATVIIVETQDDARFSFFRPSVVSAAAVLVTMFDMNKANMARLGTLLNSFGGIDRDHLRECFILVAQMCKRKNLRPHAKVAHFREKGLWMVEPLEEAREGSISTGLFHYLSAGFYANLNVSHACQ
;
A
#
# COMPACT_ATOMS: atom_id res chain seq x y z
N MET A 1 -20.57 0.62 -11.40
CA MET A 1 -19.31 1.00 -12.07
C MET A 1 -18.17 0.79 -11.07
N ARG A 2 -17.26 -0.17 -11.27
CA ARG A 2 -16.25 -0.52 -10.26
C ARG A 2 -15.10 0.50 -10.26
N ARG A 3 -14.90 1.20 -9.14
CA ARG A 3 -13.72 2.05 -8.89
C ARG A 3 -12.48 1.17 -8.75
N PHE A 4 -11.28 1.71 -9.00
CA PHE A 4 -10.04 0.97 -8.71
C PHE A 4 -9.95 0.69 -7.21
N ASP A 5 -9.82 -0.58 -6.83
CA ASP A 5 -9.74 -1.01 -5.44
C ASP A 5 -8.27 -1.14 -5.01
N PRO A 6 -7.79 -0.32 -4.05
CA PRO A 6 -6.43 -0.41 -3.54
C PRO A 6 -6.10 -1.72 -2.81
N TYR A 7 -7.12 -2.44 -2.33
CA TYR A 7 -6.98 -3.73 -1.67
C TYR A 7 -6.95 -4.90 -2.67
N ARG A 8 -7.43 -4.68 -3.89
CA ARG A 8 -7.50 -5.67 -4.96
C ARG A 8 -7.07 -5.05 -6.30
N PRO A 9 -5.84 -4.54 -6.40
CA PRO A 9 -5.38 -3.84 -7.60
C PRO A 9 -5.33 -4.77 -8.82
N ILE A 10 -5.16 -6.07 -8.58
CA ILE A 10 -5.16 -7.16 -9.55
C ILE A 10 -6.01 -8.29 -8.95
N ILE A 11 -6.81 -8.99 -9.76
CA ILE A 11 -7.53 -10.19 -9.32
C ILE A 11 -6.53 -11.35 -9.29
N GLY A 12 -6.29 -11.97 -8.13
CA GLY A 12 -5.34 -13.09 -8.04
C GLY A 12 -5.03 -13.57 -6.62
N ASP A 13 -4.24 -14.64 -6.55
CA ASP A 13 -3.73 -15.25 -5.32
C ASP A 13 -2.67 -14.33 -4.66
N PRO A 14 -2.74 -14.05 -3.34
CA PRO A 14 -1.69 -13.37 -2.58
C PRO A 14 -0.26 -13.85 -2.85
N ALA A 15 -0.06 -15.14 -3.14
CA ALA A 15 1.24 -15.68 -3.53
C ALA A 15 1.80 -15.05 -4.82
N VAL A 16 0.93 -14.69 -5.76
CA VAL A 16 1.30 -14.00 -7.00
C VAL A 16 1.72 -12.56 -6.71
N PHE A 17 1.06 -11.88 -5.78
CA PHE A 17 1.48 -10.55 -5.34
C PHE A 17 2.84 -10.60 -4.65
N LEU A 18 3.04 -11.55 -3.73
CA LEU A 18 4.32 -11.74 -3.02
C LEU A 18 5.48 -12.02 -3.98
N LYS A 19 5.26 -12.77 -5.06
CA LYS A 19 6.30 -13.06 -6.05
C LYS A 19 6.68 -11.83 -6.88
N ASN A 20 5.71 -10.98 -7.21
CA ASN A 20 5.88 -9.90 -8.19
C ASN A 20 5.99 -8.50 -7.58
N GLU A 21 5.78 -8.31 -6.27
CA GLU A 21 5.72 -6.97 -5.65
C GLU A 21 6.96 -6.10 -5.91
N SER A 22 8.14 -6.71 -6.08
CA SER A 22 9.38 -5.99 -6.39
C SER A 22 9.36 -5.32 -7.78
N ALA A 23 8.53 -5.79 -8.72
CA ALA A 23 8.34 -5.14 -10.02
C ALA A 23 7.57 -3.80 -9.90
N PHE A 24 6.83 -3.63 -8.80
CA PHE A 24 6.08 -2.43 -8.44
C PHE A 24 6.82 -1.55 -7.42
N MET A 25 8.14 -1.75 -7.31
CA MET A 25 9.04 -0.90 -6.56
C MET A 25 10.01 -0.17 -7.50
N PRO A 26 10.54 0.99 -7.08
CA PRO A 26 11.71 1.59 -7.71
C PRO A 26 12.88 0.58 -7.73
N PRO A 27 13.86 0.77 -8.64
CA PRO A 27 15.08 -0.04 -8.64
C PRO A 27 15.73 -0.08 -7.26
N GLN A 28 16.33 -1.23 -6.93
CA GLN A 28 16.99 -1.39 -5.64
C GLN A 28 18.04 -0.29 -5.44
N ASN A 29 18.09 0.27 -4.22
CA ASN A 29 18.99 1.35 -3.84
C ASN A 29 18.76 2.70 -4.56
N PHE A 30 17.70 2.85 -5.36
CA PHE A 30 17.44 4.10 -6.10
C PHE A 30 17.41 5.33 -5.19
N TYR A 31 16.80 5.22 -4.01
CA TYR A 31 16.75 6.29 -2.99
C TYR A 31 17.89 6.29 -1.99
N ARG A 32 18.93 5.45 -2.16
CA ARG A 32 20.20 5.64 -1.45
C ARG A 32 21.00 6.81 -2.03
N ILE A 33 20.69 7.21 -3.26
CA ILE A 33 21.22 8.40 -3.89
C ILE A 33 20.48 9.61 -3.31
N GLU A 34 21.23 10.51 -2.67
CA GLU A 34 20.69 11.67 -1.95
C GLU A 34 19.82 12.56 -2.85
N ASP A 35 20.26 12.82 -4.09
CA ASP A 35 19.48 13.59 -5.06
C ASP A 35 18.08 12.99 -5.34
N ASN A 36 18.01 11.67 -5.54
CA ASN A 36 16.72 10.98 -5.75
C ASN A 36 15.84 11.03 -4.50
N PHE A 37 16.44 10.93 -3.32
CA PHE A 37 15.75 11.06 -2.04
C PHE A 37 15.14 12.46 -1.88
N LEU A 38 15.91 13.51 -2.18
CA LEU A 38 15.47 14.91 -2.11
C LEU A 38 14.35 15.19 -3.13
N LYS A 39 14.47 14.67 -4.35
CA LYS A 39 13.40 14.73 -5.37
C LYS A 39 12.10 14.11 -4.88
N ARG A 40 12.17 12.93 -4.24
CA ARG A 40 11.01 12.27 -3.63
C ARG A 40 10.41 13.11 -2.50
N GLN A 41 11.24 13.68 -1.62
CA GLN A 41 10.79 14.51 -0.51
C GLN A 41 10.08 15.78 -1.01
N ALA A 42 10.61 16.41 -2.05
CA ALA A 42 9.98 17.55 -2.71
C ALA A 42 8.59 17.17 -3.29
N ALA A 43 8.49 16.02 -3.96
CA ALA A 43 7.21 15.54 -4.48
C ALA A 43 6.17 15.28 -3.37
N ILE A 44 6.58 14.65 -2.26
CA ILE A 44 5.71 14.44 -1.09
C ILE A 44 5.17 15.77 -0.59
N HIS A 45 6.01 16.79 -0.43
CA HIS A 45 5.56 18.10 0.05
C HIS A 45 4.44 18.66 -0.84
N ARG A 46 4.61 18.61 -2.16
CA ARG A 46 3.59 19.10 -3.13
C ARG A 46 2.31 18.26 -3.13
N LEU A 47 2.42 16.94 -2.94
CA LEU A 47 1.27 16.04 -2.90
C LEU A 47 0.52 16.08 -1.56
N VAL A 48 1.23 16.30 -0.45
CA VAL A 48 0.66 16.45 0.90
C VAL A 48 -0.15 17.74 1.03
N GLU A 49 0.26 18.83 0.38
CA GLU A 49 -0.57 20.04 0.29
C GLU A 49 -1.94 19.75 -0.34
N ASN A 50 -2.00 18.83 -1.30
CA ASN A 50 -3.24 18.35 -1.92
C ASN A 50 -4.01 17.34 -1.05
N LYS A 51 -3.35 16.61 -0.13
CA LYS A 51 -4.06 15.69 0.81
C LYS A 51 -5.11 16.42 1.65
N LYS A 52 -4.93 17.71 1.92
CA LYS A 52 -5.88 18.52 2.71
C LYS A 52 -7.17 18.85 1.96
N THR A 53 -7.16 18.76 0.63
CA THR A 53 -8.29 19.12 -0.23
C THR A 53 -8.96 17.91 -0.88
N THR A 54 -8.30 16.76 -0.93
CA THR A 54 -8.86 15.51 -1.46
C THR A 54 -9.62 14.73 -0.41
N SER A 55 -10.86 14.33 -0.71
CA SER A 55 -11.65 13.45 0.17
C SER A 55 -11.19 11.99 0.19
N ASP A 56 -10.33 11.58 -0.75
CA ASP A 56 -9.84 10.20 -0.89
C ASP A 56 -8.33 10.16 -0.66
N VAL A 57 -7.93 9.69 0.53
CA VAL A 57 -6.52 9.56 0.94
C VAL A 57 -5.73 8.57 0.08
N PHE A 58 -6.40 7.72 -0.71
CA PHE A 58 -5.75 6.80 -1.64
C PHE A 58 -5.16 7.52 -2.85
N VAL A 59 -5.83 8.55 -3.35
CA VAL A 59 -5.40 9.27 -4.55
C VAL A 59 -3.96 9.80 -4.42
N PRO A 60 -3.60 10.57 -3.38
CA PRO A 60 -2.23 11.02 -3.20
C PRO A 60 -1.25 9.88 -2.92
N TYR A 61 -1.70 8.80 -2.28
CA TYR A 61 -0.88 7.60 -2.07
C TYR A 61 -0.53 6.90 -3.41
N LEU A 62 -1.53 6.67 -4.26
CA LEU A 62 -1.34 6.10 -5.59
C LEU A 62 -0.49 7.01 -6.47
N ALA A 63 -0.66 8.32 -6.37
CA ALA A 63 0.17 9.29 -7.06
C ALA A 63 1.66 9.15 -6.66
N MET A 64 1.95 8.95 -5.37
CA MET A 64 3.32 8.66 -4.92
C MET A 64 3.85 7.34 -5.46
N CYS A 65 3.02 6.29 -5.56
CA CYS A 65 3.45 5.04 -6.18
C CYS A 65 3.83 5.23 -7.66
N TYR A 66 3.03 5.98 -8.42
CA TYR A 66 3.34 6.31 -9.81
C TYR A 66 4.59 7.17 -9.92
N PHE A 67 4.73 8.17 -9.06
CA PHE A 67 5.90 9.02 -9.02
C PHE A 67 7.17 8.20 -8.76
N ASP A 68 7.15 7.35 -7.74
CA ASP A 68 8.28 6.50 -7.36
C ASP A 68 8.69 5.55 -8.50
N LEU A 69 7.73 5.05 -9.29
CA LEU A 69 7.98 4.18 -10.44
C LEU A 69 8.42 4.93 -11.71
N CYS A 70 7.98 6.18 -11.91
CA CYS A 70 8.36 6.99 -13.05
C CYS A 70 9.67 7.76 -12.86
N LEU A 71 10.02 8.11 -11.62
CA LEU A 71 11.20 8.91 -11.33
C LEU A 71 12.50 8.29 -11.87
N PRO A 72 12.74 6.96 -11.85
CA PRO A 72 13.91 6.36 -12.50
C PRO A 72 14.01 6.63 -14.02
N HIS A 73 12.89 6.96 -14.65
CA HIS A 73 12.76 7.25 -16.08
C HIS A 73 12.61 8.76 -16.37
N HIS A 74 12.82 9.64 -15.38
CA HIS A 74 12.54 11.08 -15.52
C HIS A 74 13.31 11.77 -16.65
N GLY A 75 14.54 11.35 -16.95
CA GLY A 75 15.31 11.87 -18.09
C GLY A 75 14.67 11.59 -19.46
N SER A 76 13.71 10.66 -19.54
CA SER A 76 12.90 10.40 -20.73
C SER A 76 11.55 11.15 -20.73
N LEU A 77 11.18 11.77 -19.61
CA LEU A 77 9.87 12.39 -19.39
C LEU A 77 9.89 13.91 -19.56
N LEU A 78 11.01 14.56 -19.26
CA LEU A 78 11.03 16.00 -19.01
C LEU A 78 12.22 16.65 -19.70
N MET A 79 11.91 17.69 -20.47
CA MET A 79 12.86 18.60 -21.11
C MET A 79 12.63 19.98 -20.49
N ARG A 80 12.82 20.12 -19.17
CA ARG A 80 12.72 21.43 -18.51
C ARG A 80 14.06 21.83 -17.95
N ASP A 81 14.35 23.12 -18.01
CA ASP A 81 15.65 23.67 -17.59
C ASP A 81 15.82 23.71 -16.06
N ASN A 82 14.77 23.41 -15.27
CA ASN A 82 14.76 23.49 -13.82
C ASN A 82 14.19 22.22 -13.16
N MET A 83 15.01 21.55 -12.35
CA MET A 83 14.66 20.34 -11.60
C MET A 83 13.41 20.52 -10.72
N SER A 84 13.22 21.68 -10.07
CA SER A 84 12.04 21.90 -9.22
C SER A 84 10.74 21.84 -10.04
N ASP A 85 10.75 22.42 -11.24
CA ASP A 85 9.60 22.44 -12.13
C ASP A 85 9.32 21.07 -12.74
N GLU A 86 10.35 20.26 -12.91
CA GLU A 86 10.25 18.86 -13.34
C GLU A 86 9.56 17.99 -12.30
N ILE A 87 10.05 18.04 -11.05
CA ILE A 87 9.47 17.26 -9.95
C ILE A 87 8.02 17.68 -9.71
N GLU A 88 7.73 18.98 -9.74
CA GLU A 88 6.38 19.50 -9.59
C GLU A 88 5.47 19.02 -10.74
N PHE A 89 5.94 19.08 -11.98
CA PHE A 89 5.17 18.62 -13.13
C PHE A 89 4.89 17.11 -13.04
N LEU A 90 5.89 16.29 -12.72
CA LEU A 90 5.72 14.84 -12.60
C LEU A 90 4.75 14.51 -11.46
N ALA A 91 4.90 15.13 -10.28
CA ALA A 91 4.01 14.91 -9.15
C ALA A 91 2.55 15.27 -9.48
N LYS A 92 2.30 16.43 -10.12
CA LYS A 92 0.95 16.83 -10.56
C LYS A 92 0.37 15.88 -11.61
N THR A 93 1.20 15.42 -12.53
CA THR A 93 0.81 14.45 -13.56
C THR A 93 0.40 13.11 -12.94
N CYS A 94 1.21 12.58 -12.01
CA CYS A 94 0.89 11.37 -11.26
C CYS A 94 -0.39 11.53 -10.43
N LEU A 95 -0.64 12.70 -9.85
CA LEU A 95 -1.86 12.99 -9.10
C LEU A 95 -3.12 12.98 -10.00
N SER A 96 -3.07 13.69 -11.13
CA SER A 96 -4.15 13.72 -12.11
C SER A 96 -4.45 12.31 -12.66
N LEU A 97 -3.40 11.55 -12.96
CA LEU A 97 -3.56 10.17 -13.41
C LEU A 97 -4.17 9.29 -12.31
N ALA A 98 -3.72 9.42 -11.06
CA ALA A 98 -4.26 8.67 -9.93
C ALA A 98 -5.75 8.96 -9.71
N GLN A 99 -6.19 10.22 -9.86
CA GLN A 99 -7.61 10.59 -9.83
C GLN A 99 -8.39 9.90 -10.97
N THR A 100 -7.84 9.92 -12.18
CA THR A 100 -8.44 9.27 -13.35
C THR A 100 -8.56 7.76 -13.16
N VAL A 101 -7.49 7.10 -12.71
CA VAL A 101 -7.46 5.66 -12.40
C VAL A 101 -8.48 5.35 -11.31
N ARG A 102 -8.53 6.16 -10.25
CA ARG A 102 -9.46 5.95 -9.14
C ARG A 102 -10.92 6.03 -9.59
N LYS A 103 -11.25 6.97 -10.48
CA LYS A 103 -12.59 7.17 -11.01
C LYS A 103 -12.98 6.12 -12.06
N SER A 104 -12.07 5.78 -12.96
CA SER A 104 -12.38 5.02 -14.18
C SER A 104 -11.93 3.57 -14.15
N GLY A 105 -10.99 3.21 -13.27
CA GLY A 105 -10.29 1.93 -13.25
C GLY A 105 -9.14 1.88 -14.27
N VAL A 106 -8.15 1.02 -14.01
CA VAL A 106 -6.97 0.85 -14.88
C VAL A 106 -7.36 0.33 -16.27
N GLU A 107 -8.26 -0.64 -16.35
CA GLU A 107 -8.67 -1.26 -17.62
C GLU A 107 -9.25 -0.25 -18.61
N LYS A 108 -9.97 0.77 -18.13
CA LYS A 108 -10.53 1.79 -19.02
C LYS A 108 -9.47 2.69 -19.65
N LEU A 109 -8.30 2.87 -19.03
CA LEU A 109 -7.20 3.66 -19.60
C LEU A 109 -6.64 3.03 -20.88
N LYS A 110 -6.80 1.71 -21.04
CA LYS A 110 -6.42 0.98 -22.27
C LYS A 110 -7.37 1.29 -23.43
N THR A 111 -8.55 1.85 -23.18
CA THR A 111 -9.51 2.18 -24.24
C THR A 111 -9.08 3.44 -25.01
N PRO A 112 -9.22 3.48 -26.35
CA PRO A 112 -8.87 4.66 -27.13
C PRO A 112 -9.62 5.92 -26.70
N LEU A 113 -10.86 5.77 -26.21
CA LEU A 113 -11.69 6.88 -25.77
C LEU A 113 -11.11 7.60 -24.54
N VAL A 114 -10.76 6.85 -23.50
CA VAL A 114 -10.17 7.43 -22.28
C VAL A 114 -8.74 7.89 -22.53
N ARG A 115 -7.96 7.16 -23.33
CA ARG A 115 -6.57 7.53 -23.64
C ARG A 115 -6.49 8.88 -24.38
N LYS A 116 -7.50 9.21 -25.21
CA LYS A 116 -7.62 10.52 -25.88
C LYS A 116 -7.90 11.68 -24.91
N THR A 117 -8.53 11.41 -23.76
CA THR A 117 -8.82 12.45 -22.76
C THR A 117 -7.66 12.76 -21.82
N LEU A 118 -6.62 11.92 -21.81
CA LEU A 118 -5.42 12.14 -21.01
C LEU A 118 -4.63 13.34 -21.56
N SER A 119 -3.95 14.06 -20.68
CA SER A 119 -2.93 15.04 -21.06
C SER A 119 -1.69 14.35 -21.67
N VAL A 120 -0.80 15.14 -22.26
CA VAL A 120 0.49 14.62 -22.80
C VAL A 120 1.29 13.94 -21.69
N GLY A 121 1.42 14.58 -20.52
CA GLY A 121 2.15 14.03 -19.38
C GLY A 121 1.54 12.72 -18.87
N GLU A 122 0.21 12.65 -18.75
CA GLU A 122 -0.47 11.44 -18.29
C GLU A 122 -0.29 10.26 -19.27
N ARG A 123 -0.29 10.52 -20.58
CA ARG A 123 0.02 9.48 -21.57
C ARG A 123 1.44 8.95 -21.40
N LEU A 124 2.43 9.83 -21.19
CA LEU A 124 3.81 9.41 -20.97
C LEU A 124 3.95 8.55 -19.70
N VAL A 125 3.31 8.94 -18.60
CA VAL A 125 3.28 8.14 -17.37
C VAL A 125 2.61 6.79 -17.62
N VAL A 126 1.48 6.75 -18.32
CA VAL A 126 0.81 5.49 -18.72
C VAL A 126 1.72 4.61 -19.56
N ASP A 127 2.47 5.18 -20.50
CA ASP A 127 3.35 4.44 -21.39
C ASP A 127 4.56 3.84 -20.64
N ILE A 128 5.11 4.57 -19.66
CA ILE A 128 6.20 4.08 -18.81
C ILE A 128 5.73 3.00 -17.84
N LEU A 129 4.58 3.22 -17.19
CA LEU A 129 4.09 2.30 -16.18
C LEU A 129 3.49 1.05 -16.82
N ALA A 130 2.82 1.17 -17.96
CA ALA A 130 2.13 0.09 -18.65
C ALA A 130 1.27 -0.75 -17.67
N GLU A 131 1.62 -2.02 -17.47
CA GLU A 131 0.96 -2.93 -16.53
C GLU A 131 1.10 -2.51 -15.05
N LYS A 132 2.10 -1.71 -14.71
CA LYS A 132 2.37 -1.19 -13.35
C LYS A 132 1.39 -0.12 -12.89
N LEU A 133 0.45 0.30 -13.74
CA LEU A 133 -0.68 1.16 -13.34
C LEU A 133 -1.57 0.46 -12.29
N ALA A 134 -1.68 -0.87 -12.36
CA ALA A 134 -2.35 -1.67 -11.33
C ALA A 134 -1.39 -1.97 -10.17
N VAL A 135 -0.96 -0.91 -9.45
CA VAL A 135 0.11 -1.00 -8.44
C VAL A 135 -0.20 -2.03 -7.37
N VAL A 136 0.72 -2.98 -7.17
CA VAL A 136 0.75 -3.84 -5.98
C VAL A 136 1.42 -3.06 -4.84
N SER A 137 0.60 -2.48 -3.97
CA SER A 137 1.05 -1.66 -2.82
C SER A 137 0.84 -2.40 -1.48
N PRO A 138 1.40 -1.92 -0.36
CA PRO A 138 1.12 -2.49 0.95
C PRO A 138 -0.37 -2.61 1.29
N LEU A 139 -1.24 -1.76 0.72
CA LEU A 139 -2.69 -1.85 0.88
C LEU A 139 -3.26 -3.15 0.30
N ALA A 140 -2.71 -3.65 -0.80
CA ALA A 140 -3.13 -4.91 -1.42
C ALA A 140 -2.93 -6.12 -0.48
N PHE A 141 -1.94 -6.04 0.41
CA PHE A 141 -1.65 -7.08 1.39
C PHE A 141 -2.36 -6.88 2.73
N ALA A 142 -2.84 -5.66 3.02
CA ALA A 142 -3.41 -5.33 4.33
C ALA A 142 -4.65 -6.17 4.65
N GLN A 143 -5.50 -6.42 3.64
CA GLN A 143 -6.65 -7.31 3.79
C GLN A 143 -6.20 -8.74 4.08
N TYR A 144 -5.30 -9.29 3.26
CA TYR A 144 -4.78 -10.65 3.41
C TYR A 144 -4.18 -10.90 4.80
N HIS A 145 -3.35 -9.98 5.27
CA HIS A 145 -2.71 -10.04 6.59
C HIS A 145 -3.68 -9.87 7.76
N SER A 146 -4.84 -9.27 7.54
CA SER A 146 -5.83 -9.00 8.59
C SER A 146 -6.92 -10.07 8.72
N LEU A 147 -7.06 -10.97 7.72
CA LEU A 147 -8.11 -12.00 7.65
C LEU A 147 -8.22 -12.89 8.89
N CYS A 148 -7.16 -12.99 9.70
CA CYS A 148 -7.10 -13.88 10.85
C CYS A 148 -7.47 -13.21 12.20
N PHE A 149 -7.85 -11.93 12.23
CA PHE A 149 -7.82 -11.18 13.50
C PHE A 149 -9.06 -10.35 13.84
N HIS A 150 -9.38 -9.29 13.08
CA HIS A 150 -10.47 -8.36 13.43
C HIS A 150 -10.92 -7.52 12.22
N GLU A 151 -12.21 -7.15 12.18
CA GLU A 151 -12.82 -6.45 11.02
C GLU A 151 -12.26 -5.03 10.80
N ASP A 152 -11.97 -4.28 11.85
CA ASP A 152 -11.39 -2.93 11.76
C ASP A 152 -9.85 -2.91 11.55
N LEU A 153 -9.18 -4.06 11.61
CA LEU A 153 -7.72 -4.15 11.52
C LEU A 153 -7.15 -3.67 10.17
N PRO A 154 -7.73 -4.05 9.00
CA PRO A 154 -7.27 -3.54 7.71
C PRO A 154 -7.38 -2.02 7.62
N LEU A 155 -8.46 -1.45 8.18
CA LEU A 155 -8.75 -0.01 8.12
C LEU A 155 -7.72 0.79 8.93
N ALA A 156 -7.42 0.34 10.14
CA ALA A 156 -6.40 0.96 10.98
C ALA A 156 -4.97 0.76 10.41
N ALA A 157 -4.68 -0.41 9.84
CA ALA A 157 -3.41 -0.65 9.14
C ALA A 157 -3.25 0.27 7.92
N THR A 158 -4.32 0.53 7.16
CA THR A 158 -4.33 1.48 6.04
C THR A 158 -3.91 2.88 6.47
N VAL A 159 -4.38 3.36 7.62
CA VAL A 159 -3.96 4.67 8.16
C VAL A 159 -2.44 4.70 8.35
N ILE A 160 -1.87 3.65 8.93
CA ILE A 160 -0.42 3.54 9.11
C ILE A 160 0.29 3.49 7.76
N ILE A 161 -0.16 2.66 6.82
CA ILE A 161 0.41 2.49 5.48
C ILE A 161 0.41 3.82 4.71
N VAL A 162 -0.67 4.59 4.76
CA VAL A 162 -0.72 5.89 4.10
C VAL A 162 0.31 6.85 4.71
N GLU A 163 0.55 6.78 6.01
CA GLU A 163 1.51 7.64 6.70
C GLU A 163 2.97 7.26 6.42
N THR A 164 3.25 6.02 6.00
CA THR A 164 4.62 5.59 5.63
C THR A 164 5.11 6.26 4.36
N GLN A 165 4.22 6.74 3.48
CA GLN A 165 4.63 7.38 2.23
C GLN A 165 5.47 8.64 2.46
N ASP A 166 5.22 9.34 3.57
CA ASP A 166 5.88 10.60 3.93
C ASP A 166 7.32 10.40 4.41
N ASP A 167 7.75 9.15 4.61
CA ASP A 167 9.08 8.80 5.09
C ASP A 167 9.74 7.87 4.07
N ALA A 168 10.70 8.43 3.32
CA ALA A 168 11.36 7.74 2.22
C ALA A 168 12.16 6.51 2.65
N ARG A 169 12.44 6.32 3.95
CA ARG A 169 13.03 5.06 4.44
C ARG A 169 12.12 3.85 4.22
N PHE A 170 10.81 4.05 4.10
CA PHE A 170 9.90 2.95 3.80
C PHE A 170 10.00 2.44 2.36
N SER A 171 10.61 3.21 1.45
CA SER A 171 10.82 2.80 0.06
C SER A 171 11.76 1.61 -0.10
N PHE A 172 12.56 1.28 0.92
CA PHE A 172 13.46 0.13 0.92
C PHE A 172 12.77 -1.19 1.29
N PHE A 173 11.59 -1.14 1.90
CA PHE A 173 10.87 -2.34 2.31
C PHE A 173 9.89 -2.76 1.22
N ARG A 174 9.76 -4.08 1.04
CA ARG A 174 8.76 -4.64 0.14
C ARG A 174 7.34 -4.28 0.61
N PRO A 175 6.37 -4.08 -0.30
CA PRO A 175 4.98 -3.83 0.05
C PRO A 175 4.39 -4.75 1.13
N SER A 176 4.63 -6.05 1.02
CA SER A 176 4.21 -7.09 1.97
C SER A 176 4.79 -6.86 3.37
N VAL A 177 6.07 -6.51 3.45
CA VAL A 177 6.79 -6.21 4.71
C VAL A 177 6.16 -4.99 5.39
N VAL A 178 5.94 -3.90 4.66
CA VAL A 178 5.31 -2.68 5.19
C VAL A 178 3.89 -2.98 5.68
N SER A 179 3.14 -3.77 4.92
CA SER A 179 1.78 -4.17 5.27
C SER A 179 1.74 -5.00 6.55
N ALA A 180 2.55 -6.06 6.64
CA ALA A 180 2.63 -6.90 7.83
C ALA A 180 3.08 -6.11 9.07
N ALA A 181 4.07 -5.22 8.92
CA ALA A 181 4.52 -4.33 9.99
C ALA A 181 3.39 -3.40 10.47
N ALA A 182 2.63 -2.80 9.55
CA ALA A 182 1.49 -1.95 9.89
C ALA A 182 0.41 -2.73 10.66
N VAL A 183 0.03 -3.91 10.16
CA VAL A 183 -0.95 -4.80 10.82
C VAL A 183 -0.48 -5.18 12.22
N LEU A 184 0.78 -5.60 12.38
CA LEU A 184 1.35 -5.95 13.68
C LEU A 184 1.31 -4.77 14.66
N VAL A 185 1.72 -3.58 14.23
CA VAL A 185 1.68 -2.38 15.08
C VAL A 185 0.25 -2.06 15.51
N THR A 186 -0.73 -2.16 14.59
CA THR A 186 -2.14 -1.99 14.93
C THR A 186 -2.62 -3.03 15.95
N MET A 187 -2.27 -4.31 15.76
CA MET A 187 -2.66 -5.38 16.69
C MET A 187 -2.12 -5.16 18.11
N PHE A 188 -0.91 -4.63 18.26
CA PHE A 188 -0.34 -4.33 19.57
C PHE A 188 -0.92 -3.08 20.22
N ASP A 189 -1.30 -2.09 19.41
CA ASP A 189 -2.01 -0.90 19.90
C ASP A 189 -3.39 -1.28 20.45
N MET A 190 -4.11 -2.18 19.76
CA MET A 190 -5.42 -2.68 20.20
C MET A 190 -5.35 -3.50 21.48
N ASN A 191 -4.38 -4.42 21.56
CA ASN A 191 -4.26 -5.31 22.70
C ASN A 191 -2.80 -5.68 22.95
N LYS A 192 -2.22 -5.08 23.98
CA LYS A 192 -0.84 -5.35 24.41
C LYS A 192 -0.60 -6.82 24.76
N ALA A 193 -1.63 -7.59 25.12
CA ALA A 193 -1.51 -9.03 25.36
C ALA A 193 -1.14 -9.81 24.09
N ASN A 194 -1.38 -9.26 22.89
CA ASN A 194 -0.94 -9.85 21.63
C ASN A 194 0.59 -9.94 21.55
N MET A 195 1.36 -9.15 22.32
CA MET A 195 2.82 -9.23 22.36
C MET A 195 3.32 -10.63 22.71
N ALA A 196 2.60 -11.35 23.57
CA ALA A 196 2.92 -12.73 23.93
C ALA A 196 2.79 -13.70 22.74
N ARG A 197 2.03 -13.32 21.70
CA ARG A 197 1.79 -14.11 20.48
C ARG A 197 2.64 -13.66 19.29
N LEU A 198 3.50 -12.64 19.46
CA LEU A 198 4.29 -12.06 18.36
C LEU A 198 5.08 -13.12 17.59
N GLY A 199 5.74 -14.06 18.27
CA GLY A 199 6.49 -15.13 17.61
C GLY A 199 5.62 -15.99 16.68
N THR A 200 4.43 -16.39 17.13
CA THR A 200 3.46 -17.16 16.34
C THR A 200 2.86 -16.33 15.20
N LEU A 201 2.59 -15.04 15.44
CA LEU A 201 2.09 -14.13 14.42
C LEU A 201 3.12 -13.90 13.31
N LEU A 202 4.41 -13.75 13.66
CA LEU A 202 5.49 -13.66 12.69
C LEU A 202 5.59 -14.91 11.81
N ASN A 203 5.26 -16.09 12.34
CA ASN A 203 5.22 -17.33 11.56
C ASN A 203 4.05 -17.39 10.56
N SER A 204 2.96 -16.65 10.81
CA SER A 204 1.81 -16.61 9.89
C SER A 204 2.04 -15.77 8.62
N PHE A 205 3.05 -14.90 8.62
CA PHE A 205 3.43 -14.08 7.46
C PHE A 205 4.38 -14.83 6.52
N GLY A 206 3.92 -15.98 6.01
CA GLY A 206 4.70 -16.81 5.09
C GLY A 206 5.23 -16.02 3.89
N GLY A 207 6.49 -16.26 3.51
CA GLY A 207 7.15 -15.60 2.38
C GLY A 207 7.74 -14.21 2.67
N ILE A 208 7.63 -13.72 3.90
CA ILE A 208 8.24 -12.45 4.34
C ILE A 208 9.53 -12.72 5.11
N ASP A 209 10.59 -11.98 4.75
CA ASP A 209 11.86 -12.03 5.47
C ASP A 209 11.73 -11.44 6.89
N ARG A 210 12.21 -12.18 7.89
CA ARG A 210 11.99 -11.83 9.31
C ARG A 210 12.79 -10.63 9.77
N ASP A 211 14.01 -10.50 9.28
CA ASP A 211 14.90 -9.42 9.68
C ASP A 211 14.38 -8.09 9.11
N HIS A 212 14.03 -8.07 7.82
CA HIS A 212 13.37 -6.92 7.22
C HIS A 212 12.02 -6.59 7.87
N LEU A 213 11.22 -7.60 8.24
CA LEU A 213 9.96 -7.36 8.95
C LEU A 213 10.18 -6.73 10.33
N ARG A 214 11.18 -7.21 11.07
CA ARG A 214 11.54 -6.65 12.38
C ARG A 214 12.02 -5.20 12.26
N GLU A 215 12.89 -4.90 11.30
CA GLU A 215 13.37 -3.54 11.04
C GLU A 215 12.22 -2.61 10.65
N CYS A 216 11.37 -3.05 9.73
CA CYS A 216 10.21 -2.29 9.30
C CYS A 216 9.23 -2.04 10.45
N PHE A 217 8.94 -3.06 11.26
CA PHE A 217 8.10 -2.96 12.45
C PHE A 217 8.60 -1.90 13.43
N ILE A 218 9.90 -1.89 13.74
CA ILE A 218 10.51 -0.88 14.61
C ILE A 218 10.32 0.52 14.01
N LEU A 219 10.57 0.66 12.70
CA LEU A 219 10.45 1.94 12.01
C LEU A 219 9.00 2.45 11.98
N VAL A 220 8.03 1.58 11.70
CA VAL A 220 6.59 1.90 11.76
C VAL A 220 6.19 2.33 13.18
N ALA A 221 6.57 1.57 14.20
CA ALA A 221 6.25 1.89 15.60
C ALA A 221 6.84 3.25 16.01
N GLN A 222 8.08 3.53 15.63
CA GLN A 222 8.72 4.83 15.86
C GLN A 222 7.99 5.96 15.12
N MET A 223 7.61 5.76 13.85
CA MET A 223 6.82 6.71 13.08
C MET A 223 5.49 7.02 13.78
N CYS A 224 4.74 5.99 14.18
CA CYS A 224 3.48 6.13 14.89
C CYS A 224 3.64 6.93 16.19
N LYS A 225 4.68 6.63 16.98
CA LYS A 225 4.99 7.38 18.21
C LYS A 225 5.32 8.85 17.91
N ARG A 226 6.19 9.13 16.94
CA ARG A 226 6.60 10.50 16.56
C ARG A 226 5.42 11.34 16.07
N LYS A 227 4.55 10.74 15.26
CA LYS A 227 3.36 11.38 14.70
C LYS A 227 2.14 11.35 15.65
N ASN A 228 2.28 10.80 16.85
CA ASN A 228 1.18 10.54 17.80
C ASN A 228 -0.04 9.89 17.11
N LEU A 229 0.22 8.93 16.21
CA LEU A 229 -0.83 8.25 15.46
C LEU A 229 -1.60 7.33 16.37
N ARG A 230 -2.92 7.51 16.38
CA ARG A 230 -3.90 6.59 16.97
C ARG A 230 -4.76 6.05 15.83
N PRO A 231 -4.35 4.96 15.18
CA PRO A 231 -4.99 4.46 13.95
C PRO A 231 -6.50 4.27 14.11
N HIS A 232 -6.95 3.71 15.23
CA HIS A 232 -8.38 3.50 15.50
C HIS A 232 -9.18 4.80 15.67
N ALA A 233 -8.62 5.80 16.35
CA ALA A 233 -9.28 7.11 16.50
C ALA A 233 -9.41 7.82 15.15
N LYS A 234 -8.39 7.68 14.27
CA LYS A 234 -8.46 8.19 12.89
C LYS A 234 -9.49 7.43 12.05
N VAL A 235 -9.68 6.13 12.26
CA VAL A 235 -10.71 5.35 11.55
C VAL A 235 -12.12 5.90 11.81
N ALA A 236 -12.45 6.18 13.08
CA ALA A 236 -13.72 6.79 13.46
C ALA A 236 -13.90 8.18 12.80
N HIS A 237 -12.88 9.04 12.87
CA HIS A 237 -12.90 10.35 12.23
C HIS A 237 -13.13 10.29 10.72
N PHE A 238 -12.46 9.36 10.03
CA PHE A 238 -12.66 9.19 8.59
C PHE A 238 -14.09 8.70 8.28
N ARG A 239 -14.69 7.86 9.13
CA ARG A 239 -16.05 7.31 8.95
C ARG A 239 -17.06 8.45 9.04
N GLU A 240 -16.93 9.28 10.07
CA GLU A 240 -17.77 10.46 10.29
C GLU A 240 -17.69 11.48 9.14
N LYS A 241 -16.52 11.63 8.52
CA LYS A 241 -16.29 12.62 7.46
C LYS A 241 -16.55 12.11 6.04
N GLY A 242 -16.90 10.83 5.86
CA GLY A 242 -17.07 10.24 4.54
C GLY A 242 -15.81 10.26 3.68
N LEU A 243 -14.62 10.29 4.32
CA LEU A 243 -13.31 10.37 3.67
C LEU A 243 -12.79 8.98 3.23
N TRP A 244 -13.67 7.98 3.23
CA TRP A 244 -13.25 6.59 3.18
C TRP A 244 -13.02 6.07 1.77
N MET A 245 -11.92 5.31 1.69
CA MET A 245 -11.70 4.30 0.66
C MET A 245 -12.85 3.29 0.68
N VAL A 246 -13.10 2.63 -0.44
CA VAL A 246 -14.08 1.54 -0.55
C VAL A 246 -13.93 0.62 0.66
N GLU A 247 -15.03 0.32 1.37
CA GLU A 247 -14.96 -0.60 2.50
C GLU A 247 -14.38 -1.93 2.02
N PRO A 248 -13.41 -2.55 2.72
CA PRO A 248 -12.75 -3.77 2.29
C PRO A 248 -13.68 -4.98 2.02
N LEU A 249 -15.01 -4.86 2.14
CA LEU A 249 -15.94 -5.99 2.21
C LEU A 249 -17.31 -5.80 1.51
N GLU A 250 -17.54 -4.80 0.65
CA GLU A 250 -18.88 -4.67 0.02
C GLU A 250 -19.28 -5.87 -0.87
N GLU A 251 -18.34 -6.64 -1.43
CA GLU A 251 -18.66 -7.78 -2.31
C GLU A 251 -18.74 -9.16 -1.61
N ALA A 252 -18.47 -9.26 -0.30
CA ALA A 252 -18.59 -10.55 0.41
C ALA A 252 -20.04 -10.94 0.78
N ARG A 253 -21.01 -10.03 0.57
CA ARG A 253 -22.43 -10.28 0.85
C ARG A 253 -23.22 -10.88 -0.33
N GLU A 254 -22.68 -10.84 -1.54
CA GLU A 254 -23.35 -11.37 -2.74
C GLU A 254 -22.41 -12.33 -3.50
N GLY A 255 -22.44 -13.61 -3.12
CA GLY A 255 -21.79 -14.67 -3.88
C GLY A 255 -20.79 -15.47 -3.07
N SER A 256 -21.28 -16.53 -2.42
CA SER A 256 -20.55 -17.76 -2.07
C SER A 256 -19.02 -17.69 -2.12
N ILE A 257 -18.39 -17.40 -0.98
CA ILE A 257 -16.96 -17.67 -0.79
C ILE A 257 -16.78 -19.19 -0.97
N SER A 258 -16.17 -19.59 -2.08
CA SER A 258 -15.74 -20.97 -2.27
C SER A 258 -14.82 -21.35 -1.11
N THR A 259 -15.12 -22.46 -0.47
CA THR A 259 -14.48 -23.09 0.68
C THR A 259 -12.98 -23.43 0.51
N GLY A 260 -12.34 -23.01 -0.59
CA GLY A 260 -10.94 -23.32 -0.91
C GLY A 260 -9.90 -22.53 -0.11
N LEU A 261 -10.15 -21.26 0.28
CA LEU A 261 -9.17 -20.46 1.02
C LEU A 261 -9.04 -20.87 2.50
N PHE A 262 -10.09 -21.46 3.08
CA PHE A 262 -10.09 -21.97 4.45
C PHE A 262 -9.22 -23.24 4.60
N HIS A 263 -8.99 -24.00 3.53
CA HIS A 263 -8.20 -25.22 3.60
C HIS A 263 -6.68 -24.97 3.67
N TYR A 264 -6.18 -23.88 3.09
CA TYR A 264 -4.73 -23.59 3.12
C TYR A 264 -4.25 -23.03 4.46
N LEU A 265 -5.07 -22.24 5.16
CA LEU A 265 -4.74 -21.75 6.49
C LEU A 265 -5.03 -22.78 7.60
N SER A 266 -6.04 -23.65 7.44
CA SER A 266 -6.32 -24.71 8.43
C SER A 266 -5.32 -25.88 8.40
N ALA A 267 -4.79 -26.24 7.23
CA ALA A 267 -3.80 -27.32 7.11
C ALA A 267 -2.46 -26.98 7.83
N GLY A 268 -2.08 -25.70 7.89
CA GLY A 268 -0.90 -25.25 8.64
C GLY A 268 -1.15 -24.98 10.14
N PHE A 269 -2.38 -24.64 10.51
CA PHE A 269 -2.74 -24.30 11.90
C PHE A 269 -2.98 -25.53 12.78
N TYR A 270 -3.54 -26.62 12.24
CA TYR A 270 -3.81 -27.85 13.01
C TYR A 270 -2.60 -28.79 13.11
N ALA A 271 -1.61 -28.67 12.22
CA ALA A 271 -0.40 -29.52 12.27
C ALA A 271 0.57 -29.14 13.42
N ASN A 272 0.45 -27.93 13.98
CA ASN A 272 1.36 -27.43 15.04
C ASN A 272 0.73 -27.34 16.43
N LEU A 273 -0.48 -27.88 16.64
CA LEU A 273 -1.16 -27.92 17.94
C LEU A 273 -1.12 -29.30 18.63
N ASN A 274 -0.45 -30.30 18.05
CA ASN A 274 -0.28 -31.62 18.66
C ASN A 274 1.19 -31.88 19.02
N VAL A 275 1.69 -31.22 20.07
CA VAL A 275 2.80 -31.75 20.88
C VAL A 275 2.49 -31.50 22.36
N SER A 276 1.89 -32.53 22.95
CA SER A 276 1.98 -32.99 24.35
C SER A 276 1.77 -31.97 25.49
N HIS A 277 0.53 -31.94 26.00
CA HIS A 277 0.34 -32.04 27.44
C HIS A 277 0.49 -33.51 27.85
N ALA A 278 1.59 -33.83 28.53
CA ALA A 278 1.71 -35.00 29.40
C ALA A 278 2.83 -34.73 30.42
N CYS A 279 2.51 -33.96 31.46
CA CYS A 279 3.16 -34.10 32.76
C CYS A 279 2.19 -34.87 33.65
N GLN A 280 2.50 -36.13 33.90
CA GLN A 280 2.37 -36.75 35.21
C GLN A 280 3.78 -37.06 35.69
#